data_AF-A0A9W6V7T9-F1
#
_entry.id   AF-A0A9W6V7T9-F1
#
_cell.length_a   1.000
_cell.length_b   1.000
_cell.length_c   1.000
_cell.angle_alpha   90.00
_cell.angle_beta   90.00
_cell.angle_gamma   90.00
#
_symmetry.space_group_name_H-M   'P 1'
#
loop_
_entity.id
_entity.type
_entity.pdbx_description
1 polymer ?
#
loop_
_entity_poly.entity_id
_entity_poly.type
_entity_poly.pdbx_seq_one_letter_code
_entity_poly.pdbx_strand_id
1 'polypeptide(L)' 'MVDTALDSLPEPHRKTVVEVYFADRTAAAAAVTLKVPVGTVKSRLHYALRALRESAPALAA' A
#
# COMPACT_ATOMS: atom_id res chain seq x y z
N MET A 1 -15.97 1.61 2.33
CA MET A 1 -15.53 1.85 0.93
C MET A 1 -14.02 1.70 0.79
N VAL A 2 -13.22 2.40 1.61
CA VAL A 2 -11.75 2.26 1.60
C VAL A 2 -11.30 0.86 2.05
N ASP A 3 -11.87 0.33 3.13
CA ASP A 3 -11.50 -1.00 3.67
C ASP A 3 -11.72 -2.11 2.63
N THR A 4 -12.88 -2.12 1.97
CA THR A 4 -13.19 -3.08 0.90
C THR A 4 -12.22 -2.98 -0.28
N ALA A 5 -11.78 -1.77 -0.64
CA ALA A 5 -10.78 -1.58 -1.68
C ALA A 5 -9.41 -2.11 -1.25
N LEU A 6 -9.00 -1.89 0.01
CA LEU A 6 -7.76 -2.44 0.56
C LEU A 6 -7.80 -3.97 0.65
N ASP A 7 -8.96 -4.56 0.96
CA ASP A 7 -9.15 -6.01 1.03
C ASP A 7 -8.96 -6.68 -0.34
N SER A 8 -9.22 -5.97 -1.45
CA SER A 8 -8.94 -6.45 -2.80
C SER A 8 -7.44 -6.61 -3.11
N LEU A 9 -6.56 -5.97 -2.34
CA LEU A 9 -5.13 -6.07 -2.55
C LEU A 9 -4.55 -7.35 -1.93
N PRO A 10 -3.55 -7.97 -2.57
CA PRO A 10 -2.74 -9.00 -1.92
C PRO A 10 -2.16 -8.48 -0.60
N GLU A 11 -2.11 -9.34 0.42
CA GLU A 11 -1.69 -8.97 1.77
C GLU A 11 -0.38 -8.15 1.84
N PRO A 12 0.68 -8.46 1.07
CA PRO A 12 1.90 -7.65 1.08
C PRO A 12 1.68 -6.21 0.60
N HIS A 13 0.81 -6.02 -0.40
CA HIS A 13 0.45 -4.71 -0.92
C HIS A 13 -0.40 -3.93 0.08
N ARG A 14 -1.44 -4.58 0.64
CA ARG A 14 -2.32 -4.00 1.66
C ARG A 14 -1.52 -3.53 2.87
N LYS A 15 -0.67 -4.38 3.45
CA LYS A 15 0.19 -4.03 4.59
C LYS A 15 1.09 -2.84 4.29
N THR A 16 1.68 -2.81 3.09
CA THR A 16 2.57 -1.70 2.70
C THR A 16 1.80 -0.38 2.59
N VAL A 17 0.59 -0.40 2.06
CA VAL A 17 -0.29 0.78 1.99
C VAL A 17 -0.70 1.25 3.39
N VAL A 18 -1.10 0.33 4.27
CA VAL A 18 -1.46 0.64 5.67
C VAL A 18 -0.31 1.31 6.39
N GLU A 19 0.89 0.74 6.32
CA GLU A 19 2.07 1.27 7.00
C GLU A 19 2.42 2.69 6.54
N VAL A 20 2.34 2.97 5.23
CA VAL A 20 2.78 4.26 4.69
C VAL A 20 1.70 5.34 4.78
N TYR A 21 0.48 5.02 4.37
CA TYR A 21 -0.59 6.03 4.26
C TYR A 21 -1.49 6.12 5.49
N PHE A 22 -1.68 5.02 6.24
CA PHE A 22 -2.59 5.00 7.38
C PHE A 22 -1.84 5.13 8.72
N ALA A 23 -0.62 4.58 8.81
CA ALA A 23 0.25 4.76 9.97
C ALA A 23 1.25 5.93 9.79
N ASP A 24 1.12 6.70 8.70
CA ASP A 24 1.93 7.88 8.38
C ASP A 24 3.45 7.65 8.46
N ARG A 25 3.90 6.48 7.99
CA ARG A 25 5.33 6.12 8.00
C ARG A 25 5.97 6.43 6.67
N THR A 26 7.22 6.90 6.74
CA THR A 26 8.08 6.93 5.56
C THR A 26 8.32 5.52 5.01
N ALA A 27 8.64 5.42 3.72
CA ALA A 27 8.97 4.13 3.10
C ALA A 27 10.14 3.41 3.82
N ALA A 28 11.07 4.15 4.42
CA ALA A 28 12.17 3.60 5.20
C ALA A 28 11.70 3.01 6.54
N ALA A 29 10.82 3.71 7.27
CA ALA A 29 10.26 3.23 8.52
C ALA A 29 9.31 2.02 8.30
N ALA A 30 8.52 2.05 7.22
CA ALA A 30 7.69 0.91 6.82
C ALA A 30 8.55 -0.32 6.46
N ALA A 31 9.70 -0.13 5.80
CA ALA A 31 10.61 -1.22 5.46
C ALA A 31 11.15 -1.96 6.69
N VAL A 32 11.49 -1.21 7.74
CA VAL A 32 11.92 -1.79 9.04
C VAL A 32 10.79 -2.61 9.66
N THR A 33 9.58 -2.05 9.71
CA THR A 33 8.41 -2.73 10.29
C THR A 33 8.05 -4.01 9.54
N LEU A 34 8.04 -3.93 8.21
CA LEU A 34 7.64 -5.03 7.33
C LEU A 34 8.78 -6.03 7.09
N LYS A 35 9.99 -5.76 7.58
CA LYS A 35 11.18 -6.60 7.41
C LYS A 35 11.49 -6.88 5.94
N VAL A 36 11.44 -5.86 5.10
CA VAL A 36 11.75 -5.93 3.66
C VAL A 36 12.65 -4.77 3.23
N PRO A 37 13.34 -4.88 2.08
CA PRO A 37 14.10 -3.75 1.54
C PRO A 37 13.21 -2.53 1.23
N VAL A 38 13.75 -1.33 1.39
CA VAL A 38 13.06 -0.07 1.02
C VAL A 38 12.63 -0.07 -0.46
N GLY A 39 13.42 -0.67 -1.35
CA GLY A 39 13.05 -0.85 -2.75
C GLY A 39 11.78 -1.70 -2.93
N THR A 40 11.59 -2.73 -2.11
CA THR A 40 10.39 -3.57 -2.09
C THR A 40 9.17 -2.81 -1.58
N VAL A 41 9.33 -1.92 -0.59
CA VAL A 41 8.24 -1.03 -0.16
C VAL A 41 7.80 -0.14 -1.31
N LYS A 42 8.75 0.49 -2.02
CA LYS A 42 8.46 1.36 -3.16
C LYS A 42 7.74 0.60 -4.30
N SER A 43 8.22 -0.58 -4.66
CA SER A 43 7.58 -1.37 -5.73
C SER A 43 6.20 -1.88 -5.31
N ARG A 44 6.03 -2.34 -4.05
CA ARG A 44 4.72 -2.73 -3.52
C ARG A 44 3.73 -1.58 -3.53
N LEU A 45 4.14 -0.38 -3.12
CA LEU A 45 3.28 0.80 -3.20
C LEU A 45 2.89 1.12 -4.64
N HIS A 46 3.84 1.07 -5.58
CA HIS A 46 3.56 1.32 -6.99
C HIS A 46 2.46 0.38 -7.53
N TYR A 47 2.61 -0.92 -7.32
CA TYR A 47 1.62 -1.90 -7.80
C TYR A 47 0.30 -1.85 -7.02
N ALA A 48 0.35 -1.61 -5.70
CA ALA A 48 -0.84 -1.47 -4.87
C ALA A 48 -1.71 -0.29 -5.34
N LEU A 49 -1.10 0.89 -5.50
CA LEU A 49 -1.81 2.10 -5.92
C LEU A 49 -2.34 1.99 -7.34
N ARG A 50 -1.59 1.33 -8.24
CA ARG A 50 -2.08 1.03 -9.59
C ARG A 50 -3.32 0.15 -9.55
N ALA A 51 -3.30 -0.95 -8.80
CA ALA A 51 -4.44 -1.85 -8.66
C ALA A 51 -5.66 -1.15 -8.02
N LEU A 52 -5.45 -0.28 -7.03
CA LEU A 52 -6.53 0.50 -6.42
C LEU A 52 -7.16 1.50 -7.40
N ARG A 53 -6.37 2.14 -8.28
CA ARG A 53 -6.92 3.03 -9.32
C ARG A 53 -7.80 2.27 -10.32
N GLU A 54 -7.43 1.03 -10.64
CA GLU A 54 -8.18 0.19 -11.58
C GLU A 54 -9.45 -0.40 -10.95
N SER A 55 -9.41 -0.75 -9.65
CA SER A 55 -10.51 -1.45 -8.95
C SER A 55 -11.43 -0.52 -8.13
N ALA A 56 -10.95 0.65 -7.72
CA ALA A 56 -11.67 1.61 -6.89
C ALA A 56 -11.48 3.05 -7.39
N PRO A 57 -11.96 3.37 -8.61
CA PRO A 57 -11.74 4.68 -9.25
C PRO A 57 -12.27 5.86 -8.43
N ALA A 58 -13.26 5.64 -7.57
CA ALA A 58 -13.78 6.66 -6.65
C ALA A 58 -12.75 7.16 -5.61
N LEU A 59 -11.66 6.43 -5.37
CA LEU A 59 -10.55 6.86 -4.49
C LEU A 59 -9.53 7.75 -5.22
N ALA A 60 -9.62 7.84 -6.55
CA ALA A 60 -8.68 8.61 -7.37
C ALA A 60 -9.19 10.00 -7.74
N ALA A 61 -10.39 10.38 -7.26
CA ALA A 61 -11.09 11.63 -7.56
C ALA A 61 -10.92 12.67 -6.44
#